data_AF-A0A972CZD7-F1
#
_entry.id   AF-A0A972CZD7-F1
#
_cell.length_a   1.000
_cell.length_b   1.000
_cell.length_c   1.000
_cell.angle_alpha   90.00
_cell.angle_beta   90.00
_cell.angle_gamma   90.00
#
_symmetry.space_group_name_H-M   'P 1'
#
loop_
_entity.id
_entity.type
_entity.pdbx_description
1 polymer ?
#
loop_
_entity_poly.entity_id
_entity_poly.type
_entity_poly.pdbx_seq_one_letter_code
_entity_poly.pdbx_strand_id
1 'polypeptide(L)'
;MTAWHEAGHAIVSKLVAKQKVNKVTIIPSTSGAGGITFMEPKEGSYYSKEDLENMVKVSYGGRAAEYILLRDENKVTTGTSNDIDKATNIIMAMLGSYGMSDRFGLLNLEKVTGLNHEYILKEAKEISNKLYQETIDFLEENYDLLKEMADLLMKKETLDEEEVDALILKYTSNKKEKNNIKIPDFTEKNGEGQEKKKRGISQLIPDKLIPDIIKRENLAKKEED
;
A
#
# COMPACT_ATOMS: atom_id res chain seq x y z
N MET A 1 -9.10 1.95 -16.74
CA MET A 1 -8.05 2.40 -15.81
C MET A 1 -8.24 1.77 -14.44
N THR A 2 -9.41 2.00 -13.82
CA THR A 2 -9.77 1.48 -12.49
C THR A 2 -9.44 0.00 -12.26
N ALA A 3 -9.77 -0.89 -13.19
CA ALA A 3 -9.47 -2.32 -13.02
C ALA A 3 -7.98 -2.62 -12.82
N TRP A 4 -7.09 -1.91 -13.51
CA TRP A 4 -5.65 -2.04 -13.31
C TRP A 4 -5.23 -1.44 -11.96
N HIS A 5 -5.79 -0.29 -11.59
CA HIS A 5 -5.54 0.35 -10.31
C HIS A 5 -5.89 -0.59 -9.14
N GLU A 6 -7.10 -1.13 -9.12
CA GLU A 6 -7.54 -2.04 -8.04
C GLU A 6 -6.80 -3.37 -8.07
N ALA A 7 -6.45 -3.90 -9.24
CA ALA A 7 -5.60 -5.09 -9.34
C ALA A 7 -4.20 -4.84 -8.76
N GLY A 8 -3.63 -3.65 -8.98
CA GLY A 8 -2.36 -3.22 -8.40
C GLY A 8 -2.39 -3.24 -6.87
N HIS A 9 -3.40 -2.63 -6.27
CA HIS A 9 -3.62 -2.67 -4.82
C HIS A 9 -3.74 -4.12 -4.31
N ALA A 10 -4.63 -4.92 -4.92
CA ALA A 10 -4.89 -6.29 -4.47
C ALA A 10 -3.64 -7.19 -4.50
N ILE A 11 -2.87 -7.14 -5.59
CA ILE A 11 -1.68 -7.98 -5.77
C ILE A 11 -0.58 -7.59 -4.80
N VAL A 12 -0.28 -6.30 -4.66
CA VAL A 12 0.76 -5.81 -3.74
C VAL A 12 0.36 -6.13 -2.29
N SER A 13 -0.90 -5.94 -1.93
CA SER A 13 -1.37 -6.25 -0.58
C SER A 13 -1.23 -7.72 -0.21
N LYS A 14 -1.60 -8.64 -1.11
CA LYS A 14 -1.49 -10.09 -0.84
C LYS A 14 -0.06 -10.60 -0.85
N LEU A 15 0.75 -10.17 -1.80
CA LEU A 15 2.07 -10.77 -2.04
C LEU A 15 3.22 -10.04 -1.34
N VAL A 16 3.11 -8.73 -1.14
CA VAL A 16 4.15 -7.92 -0.48
C VAL A 16 3.78 -7.70 0.99
N ALA A 17 2.61 -7.11 1.26
CA ALA A 17 2.20 -6.80 2.64
C ALA A 17 1.63 -8.01 3.40
N LYS A 18 1.37 -9.14 2.72
CA LYS A 18 0.75 -10.36 3.27
C LYS A 18 -0.57 -10.06 3.99
N GLN A 19 -1.31 -9.08 3.49
CA GLN A 19 -2.61 -8.68 4.00
C GLN A 19 -3.71 -9.46 3.29
N LYS A 20 -4.76 -9.82 4.01
CA LYS A 20 -5.94 -10.44 3.44
C LYS A 20 -6.71 -9.42 2.60
N VAL A 21 -7.10 -9.81 1.38
CA VAL A 21 -7.93 -9.03 0.45
C VAL A 21 -9.27 -9.73 0.38
N ASN A 22 -10.29 -9.14 0.99
CA ASN A 22 -11.62 -9.74 1.11
C ASN A 22 -12.43 -9.59 -0.19
N LYS A 23 -12.21 -8.50 -0.91
CA LYS A 23 -12.98 -8.14 -2.11
C LYS A 23 -12.27 -7.04 -2.89
N VAL A 24 -12.34 -7.12 -4.21
CA VAL A 24 -11.85 -6.09 -5.14
C VAL A 24 -12.99 -5.72 -6.06
N THR A 25 -13.32 -4.45 -6.22
CA THR A 25 -14.42 -4.01 -7.10
C THR A 25 -14.07 -2.74 -7.87
N ILE A 26 -14.52 -2.66 -9.11
CA ILE A 26 -14.46 -1.47 -9.97
C ILE A 26 -15.81 -0.75 -10.07
N ILE A 27 -16.78 -1.17 -9.25
CA ILE A 27 -18.06 -0.47 -9.14
C ILE A 27 -17.80 0.82 -8.34
N PRO A 28 -18.18 1.99 -8.88
CA PRO A 28 -17.97 3.26 -8.18
C PRO A 28 -18.60 3.26 -6.79
N SER A 29 -17.85 3.71 -5.79
CA SER A 29 -18.39 3.88 -4.45
C SER A 29 -19.21 5.17 -4.35
N THR A 30 -20.10 5.24 -3.36
CA THR A 30 -20.83 6.47 -3.00
C THR A 30 -19.91 7.62 -2.54
N SER A 31 -18.65 7.32 -2.23
CA SER A 31 -17.63 8.32 -1.85
C SER A 31 -16.87 8.91 -3.04
N GLY A 32 -17.24 8.58 -4.29
CA GLY A 32 -16.62 9.13 -5.50
C GLY A 32 -15.33 8.43 -5.94
N ALA A 33 -14.97 7.29 -5.33
CA ALA A 33 -13.88 6.45 -5.80
C ALA A 33 -14.36 5.56 -6.95
N GLY A 34 -13.53 5.39 -7.99
CA GLY A 34 -13.86 4.59 -9.18
C GLY A 34 -13.91 3.09 -8.91
N GLY A 35 -13.34 2.61 -7.80
CA GLY A 35 -13.25 1.24 -7.34
C GLY A 35 -12.74 1.19 -5.90
N ILE A 36 -12.69 0.00 -5.30
CA ILE A 36 -12.12 -0.19 -3.96
C ILE A 36 -11.62 -1.63 -3.75
N THR A 37 -10.46 -1.74 -3.12
CA THR A 37 -9.87 -2.97 -2.62
C THR A 37 -10.04 -3.05 -1.10
N PHE A 38 -10.80 -4.03 -0.62
CA PHE A 38 -11.07 -4.23 0.80
C PHE A 38 -10.01 -5.14 1.42
N MET A 39 -9.17 -4.59 2.29
CA MET A 39 -8.10 -5.30 2.98
C MET A 39 -8.35 -5.35 4.49
N GLU A 40 -7.93 -6.44 5.14
CA GLU A 40 -7.85 -6.45 6.60
C GLU A 40 -6.59 -5.69 7.05
N PRO A 41 -6.72 -4.78 8.04
CA PRO A 41 -5.55 -4.17 8.66
C PRO A 41 -4.63 -5.25 9.23
N LYS A 42 -3.32 -5.02 9.19
CA LYS A 42 -2.38 -5.91 9.87
C LYS A 42 -2.67 -5.87 11.38
N GLU A 43 -2.85 -7.04 11.99
CA GLU A 43 -3.08 -7.13 13.45
C GLU A 43 -1.80 -6.77 14.22
N GLY A 44 -1.92 -5.86 15.19
CA GLY A 44 -0.84 -5.51 16.12
C GLY A 44 -0.71 -4.02 16.41
N SER A 45 -0.02 -3.68 17.50
CA SER A 45 0.31 -2.29 17.89
C SER A 45 1.69 -1.85 17.42
N TYR A 46 2.47 -2.74 16.80
CA TYR A 46 3.86 -2.51 16.44
C TYR A 46 4.09 -2.85 14.97
N TYR A 47 4.68 -1.91 14.24
CA TYR A 47 5.05 -2.06 12.83
C TYR A 47 6.57 -2.03 12.72
N SER A 48 7.14 -3.00 12.00
CA SER A 48 8.55 -2.96 11.61
C SER A 48 8.77 -1.93 10.48
N LYS A 49 10.02 -1.57 10.22
CA LYS A 49 10.39 -0.75 9.06
C LYS A 49 9.87 -1.38 7.75
N GLU A 50 10.07 -2.70 7.61
CA GLU A 50 9.58 -3.47 6.45
C GLU A 50 8.05 -3.38 6.31
N ASP A 51 7.31 -3.43 7.42
CA ASP A 51 5.84 -3.31 7.36
C ASP A 51 5.38 -1.95 6.85
N LEU A 52 6.02 -0.88 7.31
CA LEU A 52 5.69 0.47 6.87
C LEU A 52 6.09 0.69 5.41
N GLU A 53 7.25 0.19 4.98
CA GLU A 53 7.67 0.19 3.59
C GLU A 53 6.67 -0.59 2.71
N ASN A 54 6.20 -1.76 3.17
CA ASN A 54 5.19 -2.54 2.47
C ASN A 54 3.83 -1.83 2.39
N MET A 55 3.41 -1.11 3.43
CA MET A 55 2.19 -0.30 3.40
C MET A 55 2.30 0.89 2.42
N VAL A 56 3.48 1.49 2.29
CA VAL A 56 3.76 2.50 1.26
C VAL A 56 3.68 1.87 -0.14
N LYS A 57 4.28 0.69 -0.34
CA LYS A 57 4.19 -0.04 -1.61
C LYS A 57 2.75 -0.37 -1.99
N VAL A 58 1.93 -0.81 -1.04
CA VAL A 58 0.49 -1.01 -1.24
C VAL A 58 -0.16 0.28 -1.74
N SER A 59 0.08 1.40 -1.07
CA SER A 59 -0.47 2.70 -1.48
C SER A 59 -0.05 3.08 -2.91
N TYR A 60 1.17 2.73 -3.32
CA TYR A 60 1.65 2.95 -4.68
C TYR A 60 1.16 1.93 -5.71
N GLY A 61 0.59 0.79 -5.29
CA GLY A 61 0.20 -0.32 -6.16
C GLY A 61 -0.75 0.10 -7.28
N GLY A 62 -1.78 0.90 -6.94
CA GLY A 62 -2.71 1.43 -7.93
C GLY A 62 -2.01 2.27 -9.00
N ARG A 63 -1.25 3.29 -8.57
CA ARG A 63 -0.50 4.17 -9.47
C ARG A 63 0.52 3.43 -10.34
N ALA A 64 1.24 2.48 -9.77
CA ALA A 64 2.22 1.67 -10.48
C ALA A 64 1.54 0.81 -11.57
N ALA A 65 0.40 0.21 -11.27
CA ALA A 65 -0.39 -0.53 -12.27
C ALA A 65 -0.94 0.39 -13.37
N GLU A 66 -1.34 1.63 -13.05
CA GLU A 66 -1.73 2.61 -14.07
C GLU A 66 -0.59 2.92 -15.04
N TYR A 67 0.60 3.18 -14.49
CA TYR A 67 1.80 3.44 -15.28
C TYR A 67 2.15 2.25 -16.18
N ILE A 68 2.11 1.02 -15.66
CA ILE A 68 2.40 -0.19 -16.44
C ILE A 68 1.43 -0.39 -17.61
N LEU A 69 0.15 -0.05 -17.44
CA LEU A 69 -0.83 -0.08 -18.54
C LEU A 69 -0.52 1.00 -19.59
N LEU A 70 -0.28 2.23 -19.15
CA LEU A 70 -0.23 3.40 -20.03
C LEU A 70 1.14 3.59 -20.69
N ARG A 71 2.21 3.12 -20.03
CA ARG A 71 3.62 3.31 -20.42
C ARG A 71 4.01 4.78 -20.65
N ASP A 72 3.33 5.69 -19.95
CA ASP A 72 3.48 7.13 -20.09
C ASP A 72 3.09 7.84 -18.78
N GLU A 73 4.07 8.42 -18.09
CA GLU A 73 3.87 9.19 -16.85
C GLU A 73 2.95 10.42 -17.05
N ASN A 74 2.78 10.92 -18.28
CA ASN A 74 1.91 12.07 -18.51
C ASN A 74 0.41 11.70 -18.54
N LYS A 75 0.08 10.39 -18.49
CA LYS A 75 -1.30 9.89 -18.62
C LYS A 75 -1.90 9.30 -17.36
N VAL A 76 -1.09 9.19 -16.32
CA VAL A 76 -1.51 8.83 -14.97
C VAL A 76 -2.60 9.76 -14.43
N THR A 77 -3.49 9.24 -13.58
CA THR A 77 -4.71 9.97 -13.19
C THR A 77 -4.61 10.67 -11.84
N THR A 78 -5.57 11.55 -11.56
CA THR A 78 -5.75 12.19 -10.24
C THR A 78 -6.39 11.25 -9.22
N GLY A 79 -6.79 10.03 -9.61
CA GLY A 79 -7.47 9.07 -8.74
C GLY A 79 -6.61 8.50 -7.62
N THR A 80 -5.29 8.75 -7.65
CA THR A 80 -4.32 8.22 -6.67
C THR A 80 -3.98 9.22 -5.55
N SER A 81 -4.66 10.37 -5.46
CA SER A 81 -4.33 11.42 -4.48
C SER A 81 -4.35 10.93 -3.03
N ASN A 82 -5.41 10.24 -2.64
CA ASN A 82 -5.57 9.69 -1.29
C ASN A 82 -4.48 8.65 -0.95
N ASP A 83 -4.03 7.87 -1.94
CA ASP A 83 -2.98 6.87 -1.71
C ASP A 83 -1.60 7.51 -1.61
N ILE A 84 -1.34 8.58 -2.37
CA ILE A 84 -0.14 9.41 -2.22
C ILE A 84 -0.11 10.07 -0.83
N ASP A 85 -1.25 10.58 -0.34
CA ASP A 85 -1.34 11.18 0.99
C ASP A 85 -1.02 10.16 2.10
N LYS A 86 -1.59 8.95 2.01
CA LYS A 86 -1.28 7.85 2.95
C LYS A 86 0.20 7.48 2.92
N ALA A 87 0.77 7.28 1.74
CA ALA A 87 2.19 6.95 1.58
C ALA A 87 3.08 8.04 2.20
N THR A 88 2.76 9.31 1.93
CA THR A 88 3.48 10.46 2.47
C THR A 88 3.44 10.47 3.99
N ASN A 89 2.28 10.27 4.60
CA ASN A 89 2.14 10.24 6.07
C ASN A 89 2.98 9.13 6.71
N ILE A 90 3.02 7.94 6.09
CA ILE A 90 3.84 6.82 6.58
C ILE A 90 5.33 7.16 6.48
N ILE A 91 5.80 7.66 5.33
CA ILE A 91 7.20 8.03 5.12
C ILE A 91 7.61 9.12 6.13
N MET A 92 6.77 10.15 6.34
CA MET A 92 7.05 11.21 7.29
C MET A 92 7.09 10.70 8.73
N ALA A 93 6.26 9.73 9.11
CA ALA A 93 6.31 9.10 10.44
C ALA A 93 7.59 8.25 10.63
N MET A 94 7.99 7.50 9.60
CA MET A 94 9.24 6.72 9.60
C MET A 94 10.47 7.61 9.85
N LEU A 95 10.52 8.78 9.19
CA LEU A 95 11.60 9.75 9.35
C LEU A 95 11.49 10.56 10.64
N GLY A 96 10.30 11.01 10.97
CA GLY A 96 10.04 11.98 12.03
C GLY A 96 10.03 11.35 13.42
N SER A 97 9.21 10.32 13.61
CA SER A 97 8.87 9.82 14.95
C SER A 97 9.56 8.49 15.28
N TYR A 98 9.88 7.67 14.28
CA TYR A 98 10.33 6.29 14.48
C TYR A 98 11.83 6.06 14.31
N GLY A 99 12.60 7.05 13.85
CA GLY A 99 14.04 6.91 13.66
C GLY A 99 14.42 5.81 12.68
N MET A 100 13.62 5.61 11.62
CA MET A 100 13.79 4.51 10.65
C MET A 100 14.60 4.91 9.41
N SER A 101 15.34 6.02 9.47
CA SER A 101 16.31 6.42 8.45
C SER A 101 17.73 6.26 8.97
N ASP A 102 18.57 5.59 8.17
CA ASP A 102 19.99 5.41 8.49
C ASP A 102 20.74 6.75 8.47
N ARG A 103 20.25 7.73 7.68
CA ARG A 103 20.79 9.09 7.61
C ARG A 103 20.56 9.87 8.89
N PHE A 104 19.38 9.72 9.50
CA PHE A 104 19.00 10.45 10.72
C PHE A 104 19.25 9.65 12.01
N GLY A 105 19.51 8.34 11.89
CA GLY A 105 19.70 7.44 13.02
C GLY A 105 18.44 7.27 13.87
N LEU A 106 18.62 6.77 15.09
CA LEU A 106 17.54 6.50 16.05
C LEU A 106 17.08 7.78 16.78
N LEU A 107 16.86 8.86 16.05
CA LEU A 107 16.36 10.12 16.57
C LEU A 107 14.87 10.28 16.30
N ASN A 108 14.17 10.88 17.26
CA ASN A 108 12.85 11.45 17.03
C ASN A 108 13.04 12.92 16.63
N LEU A 109 12.91 13.20 15.33
CA LEU A 109 13.11 14.52 14.75
C LEU A 109 12.05 15.52 15.23
N GLU A 110 10.84 15.07 15.58
CA GLU A 110 9.79 15.97 16.09
C GLU A 110 10.18 16.66 17.42
N LYS A 111 11.16 16.10 18.14
CA LYS A 111 11.72 16.68 19.37
C LYS A 111 12.95 17.56 19.15
N VAL A 112 13.48 17.64 17.92
CA VAL A 112 14.68 18.40 17.59
C VAL A 112 14.30 19.81 17.15
N THR A 113 14.91 20.83 17.76
CA THR A 113 14.72 22.23 17.37
C THR A 113 15.71 22.63 16.27
N GLY A 114 15.34 23.58 15.42
CA GLY A 114 16.22 24.09 14.36
C GLY A 114 16.50 23.10 13.22
N LEU A 115 15.61 22.12 13.01
CA LEU A 115 15.74 21.17 11.90
C LEU A 115 15.67 21.88 10.55
N ASN A 116 16.67 21.62 9.71
CA ASN A 116 16.58 21.96 8.30
C ASN A 116 15.70 20.91 7.60
N HIS A 117 14.49 21.33 7.26
CA HIS A 117 13.46 20.50 6.63
C HIS A 117 13.84 20.05 5.21
N GLU A 118 14.80 20.72 4.57
CA GLU A 118 15.31 20.33 3.25
C GLU A 118 15.94 18.93 3.26
N TYR A 119 16.66 18.57 4.33
CA TYR A 119 17.24 17.24 4.46
C TYR A 119 16.17 16.16 4.63
N ILE A 120 15.12 16.45 5.41
CA ILE A 120 13.99 15.54 5.64
C ILE A 120 13.24 15.32 4.33
N LEU A 121 12.96 16.40 3.59
CA LEU A 121 12.28 16.33 2.30
C LEU A 121 13.10 15.54 1.27
N LYS A 122 14.42 15.76 1.24
CA LYS A 122 15.32 15.01 0.36
C LYS A 122 15.28 13.50 0.66
N GLU A 123 15.41 13.13 1.93
CA GLU A 123 15.33 11.74 2.36
C GLU A 123 13.94 11.12 2.05
N ALA A 124 12.86 11.86 2.32
CA ALA A 124 11.50 11.43 2.03
C ALA A 124 11.30 11.15 0.53
N LYS A 125 11.85 12.02 -0.33
CA LYS A 125 11.83 11.84 -1.79
C LYS A 125 12.65 10.62 -2.22
N GLU A 126 13.82 10.41 -1.63
CA GLU A 126 14.67 9.23 -1.92
C GLU A 126 13.93 7.93 -1.56
N ILE A 127 13.30 7.85 -0.38
CA ILE A 127 12.50 6.70 0.05
C ILE A 127 11.27 6.51 -0.85
N SER A 128 10.52 7.58 -1.12
CA SER A 128 9.32 7.55 -1.96
C SER A 128 9.63 7.00 -3.35
N ASN A 129 10.66 7.54 -4.01
CA ASN A 129 11.07 7.10 -5.34
C ASN A 129 11.53 5.64 -5.36
N LYS A 130 12.32 5.23 -4.35
CA LYS A 130 12.78 3.85 -4.21
C LYS A 130 11.60 2.90 -4.09
N LEU A 131 10.68 3.16 -3.16
CA LEU A 131 9.53 2.28 -2.92
C LEU A 131 8.57 2.27 -4.10
N TYR A 132 8.40 3.38 -4.81
CA TYR A 132 7.60 3.42 -6.05
C TYR A 132 8.22 2.54 -7.14
N GLN A 133 9.54 2.67 -7.37
CA GLN A 133 10.24 1.85 -8.35
C GLN A 133 10.18 0.36 -8.00
N GLU A 134 10.41 0.00 -6.73
CA GLU A 134 10.27 -1.39 -6.27
C GLU A 134 8.85 -1.95 -6.51
N THR A 135 7.81 -1.12 -6.34
CA THR A 135 6.43 -1.52 -6.65
C THR A 135 6.20 -1.72 -8.15
N ILE A 136 6.76 -0.85 -9.01
CA ILE A 136 6.70 -1.01 -10.47
C ILE A 136 7.37 -2.32 -10.86
N ASP A 137 8.62 -2.52 -10.45
CA ASP A 137 9.42 -3.71 -10.80
C ASP A 137 8.68 -4.99 -10.37
N PHE A 138 8.15 -4.99 -9.14
CA PHE A 138 7.36 -6.11 -8.62
C PHE A 138 6.11 -6.39 -9.46
N LEU A 139 5.36 -5.37 -9.86
CA LEU A 139 4.17 -5.55 -10.69
C LEU A 139 4.51 -5.95 -12.13
N GLU A 140 5.63 -5.49 -12.69
CA GLU A 140 6.13 -5.92 -13.99
C GLU A 140 6.56 -7.39 -13.98
N GLU A 141 7.26 -7.84 -12.94
CA GLU A 141 7.59 -9.24 -12.73
C GLU A 141 6.34 -10.14 -12.61
N ASN A 142 5.21 -9.56 -12.25
CA ASN A 142 3.91 -10.22 -12.13
C ASN A 142 2.90 -9.71 -13.18
N TYR A 143 3.38 -9.23 -14.33
CA TYR A 143 2.54 -8.60 -15.35
C TYR A 143 1.37 -9.47 -15.82
N ASP A 144 1.60 -10.76 -16.05
CA ASP A 144 0.55 -11.67 -16.52
C ASP A 144 -0.59 -11.81 -15.49
N LEU A 145 -0.24 -11.88 -14.19
CA LEU A 145 -1.19 -11.89 -13.08
C LEU A 145 -1.95 -10.56 -13.02
N LEU A 146 -1.24 -9.43 -13.10
CA LEU A 146 -1.84 -8.09 -13.09
C LEU A 146 -2.84 -7.92 -14.24
N LYS A 147 -2.44 -8.31 -15.45
CA LYS A 147 -3.28 -8.24 -16.64
C LYS A 147 -4.51 -9.16 -16.50
N GLU A 148 -4.33 -10.41 -16.08
CA GLU A 148 -5.45 -11.35 -15.95
C GLU A 148 -6.45 -10.90 -14.88
N MET A 149 -5.96 -10.38 -13.74
CA MET A 149 -6.82 -9.84 -12.69
C MET A 149 -7.62 -8.63 -13.18
N ALA A 150 -6.96 -7.69 -13.87
CA ALA A 150 -7.63 -6.53 -14.45
C ALA A 150 -8.68 -6.94 -15.50
N ASP A 151 -8.37 -7.91 -16.37
CA ASP A 151 -9.31 -8.43 -17.37
C ASP A 151 -10.51 -9.12 -16.72
N LEU A 152 -10.31 -9.82 -15.59
CA LEU A 152 -11.39 -10.43 -14.81
C LEU A 152 -12.27 -9.38 -14.13
N LEU A 153 -11.68 -8.34 -13.52
CA LEU A 153 -12.42 -7.21 -12.96
C LEU A 153 -13.24 -6.48 -14.03
N MET A 154 -12.71 -6.31 -15.24
CA MET A 154 -13.48 -5.72 -16.34
C MET A 154 -14.68 -6.58 -16.78
N LYS A 155 -14.62 -7.90 -16.58
CA LYS A 155 -15.70 -8.84 -16.94
C LYS A 155 -16.74 -9.01 -15.84
N LYS A 156 -16.30 -9.07 -14.58
CA LYS A 156 -17.14 -9.40 -13.41
C LYS A 156 -17.48 -8.20 -12.55
N GLU A 157 -16.79 -7.08 -12.74
CA GLU A 157 -16.84 -5.85 -11.95
C GLU A 157 -16.39 -5.99 -10.49
N THR A 158 -16.46 -7.19 -9.93
CA THR A 158 -16.06 -7.54 -8.55
C THR A 158 -15.43 -8.92 -8.53
N LEU A 159 -14.40 -9.09 -7.71
CA LEU A 159 -13.81 -10.38 -7.32
C LEU A 159 -13.88 -10.51 -5.81
N ASP A 160 -14.30 -11.69 -5.32
CA ASP A 160 -14.23 -12.03 -3.90
C ASP A 160 -12.84 -12.55 -3.50
N GLU A 161 -12.67 -12.86 -2.22
CA GLU A 161 -11.42 -13.37 -1.66
C GLU A 161 -10.99 -14.67 -2.34
N GLU A 162 -11.91 -15.62 -2.49
CA GLU A 162 -11.63 -16.93 -3.06
C GLU A 162 -11.16 -16.82 -4.52
N GLU A 163 -11.77 -15.93 -5.30
CA GLU A 163 -11.38 -15.66 -6.69
C GLU A 163 -10.01 -14.98 -6.80
N VAL A 164 -9.73 -14.00 -5.93
CA VAL A 164 -8.41 -13.36 -5.86
C VAL A 164 -7.34 -14.39 -5.50
N ASP A 165 -7.60 -15.23 -4.50
CA ASP A 165 -6.65 -16.21 -4.00
C ASP A 165 -6.38 -17.31 -5.00
N ALA A 166 -7.43 -17.82 -5.66
CA ALA A 166 -7.29 -18.80 -6.73
C ALA A 166 -6.42 -18.26 -7.87
N LEU A 167 -6.61 -16.99 -8.26
CA LEU A 167 -5.83 -16.36 -9.32
C LEU A 167 -4.36 -16.18 -8.92
N ILE A 168 -4.09 -15.71 -7.69
CA ILE A 168 -2.72 -15.56 -7.18
C ILE A 168 -2.02 -16.92 -7.06
N LEU A 169 -2.72 -17.95 -6.56
CA LEU A 169 -2.17 -19.30 -6.42
C LEU A 169 -1.80 -19.92 -7.77
N LYS A 170 -2.63 -19.71 -8.81
CA LYS A 170 -2.34 -20.15 -10.19
C LYS A 170 -0.98 -19.62 -10.67
N TYR A 171 -0.69 -18.33 -10.44
CA TYR A 171 0.55 -17.72 -10.93
C TYR A 171 1.77 -18.02 -10.06
N THR A 172 1.60 -18.06 -8.73
CA THR A 172 2.69 -18.39 -7.81
C THR A 172 3.14 -19.84 -7.93
N SER A 173 2.21 -20.78 -8.16
CA SER A 173 2.53 -22.20 -8.40
C SER A 173 3.26 -22.39 -9.73
N ASN A 174 2.80 -21.73 -10.80
CA ASN A 174 3.47 -21.76 -12.12
C ASN A 174 4.89 -21.17 -12.07
N LYS A 175 5.13 -20.13 -11.26
CA LYS A 175 6.48 -19.60 -11.03
C LYS A 175 7.38 -20.61 -10.30
N LYS A 176 6.85 -21.33 -9.31
CA LYS A 176 7.60 -22.36 -8.56
C LYS A 176 7.98 -23.55 -9.45
N GLU A 177 7.09 -23.99 -10.33
CA GLU A 177 7.37 -25.06 -11.30
C GLU A 177 8.45 -24.65 -12.33
N LYS A 178 8.41 -23.39 -12.81
CA LYS A 178 9.45 -22.86 -13.70
C LYS A 178 10.82 -22.68 -13.02
N ASN A 179 10.84 -22.45 -11.71
CA ASN A 179 12.08 -22.20 -10.94
C ASN A 179 12.64 -23.44 -10.22
N ASN A 180 12.01 -24.61 -10.35
CA ASN A 180 12.50 -25.92 -9.89
C ASN A 180 13.01 -25.95 -8.42
N ILE A 181 12.30 -25.29 -7.50
CA ILE A 181 12.61 -25.33 -6.06
C ILE A 181 11.69 -26.37 -5.38
N LYS A 182 12.25 -27.48 -4.91
CA LYS A 182 11.57 -28.43 -4.03
C LYS A 182 11.45 -27.85 -2.61
N ILE A 183 10.25 -27.80 -2.05
CA ILE A 183 10.04 -27.52 -0.61
C ILE A 183 9.11 -28.58 0.00
N PRO A 184 9.37 -29.08 1.22
CA PRO A 184 8.67 -30.20 1.84
C PRO A 184 7.23 -29.87 2.22
N ASP A 185 6.44 -30.94 2.29
CA ASP A 185 5.03 -30.96 2.68
C ASP A 185 4.84 -30.54 4.15
N PHE A 186 3.97 -29.56 4.39
CA PHE A 186 3.50 -29.17 5.71
C PHE A 186 1.98 -29.25 5.74
N THR A 187 1.45 -30.47 5.71
CA THR A 187 0.16 -30.76 6.32
C THR A 187 0.38 -31.09 7.79
N GLU A 188 -0.08 -30.23 8.71
CA GLU A 188 -0.85 -30.68 9.87
C GLU A 188 -1.58 -29.53 10.57
N LYS A 189 -2.78 -29.89 11.05
CA LYS A 189 -3.86 -29.09 11.62
C LYS A 189 -3.56 -28.63 13.06
N ASN A 190 -4.33 -27.62 13.50
CA ASN A 190 -5.13 -27.51 14.76
C ASN A 190 -5.28 -26.00 15.06
N GLY A 191 -6.41 -25.39 15.43
CA GLY A 191 -7.75 -25.81 15.83
C GLY A 191 -8.36 -24.63 16.63
N GLU A 192 -9.69 -24.45 16.56
CA GLU A 192 -10.55 -23.63 17.46
C GLU A 192 -10.38 -22.08 17.34
N GLY A 193 -11.39 -21.23 17.09
CA GLY A 193 -12.82 -21.27 17.36
C GLY A 193 -13.16 -20.22 18.44
N GLN A 194 -13.64 -19.02 18.07
CA GLN A 194 -14.54 -18.20 18.90
C GLN A 194 -15.08 -16.93 18.19
N GLU A 195 -16.41 -16.84 18.12
CA GLU A 195 -17.19 -15.66 17.74
C GLU A 195 -17.00 -14.49 18.71
N LYS A 196 -16.78 -13.27 18.21
CA LYS A 196 -17.08 -12.03 18.97
C LYS A 196 -17.68 -10.91 18.10
N LYS A 197 -18.99 -10.71 18.32
CA LYS A 197 -19.79 -9.47 18.31
C LYS A 197 -19.41 -8.32 17.36
N LYS A 198 -20.29 -8.13 16.37
CA LYS A 198 -20.53 -6.89 15.62
C LYS A 198 -20.62 -5.68 16.55
N ARG A 199 -19.76 -4.68 16.32
CA ARG A 199 -19.93 -3.29 16.79
C ARG A 199 -19.72 -2.33 15.61
N GLY A 200 -20.43 -1.22 15.67
CA GLY A 200 -20.80 -0.34 14.55
C GLY A 200 -19.66 0.16 13.68
N ILE A 201 -20.00 0.31 12.40
CA ILE A 201 -19.18 0.83 11.31
C ILE A 201 -19.16 2.36 11.45
N SER A 202 -18.21 2.89 12.23
CA SER A 202 -17.79 4.29 12.19
C SER A 202 -16.57 4.42 13.11
N GLN A 203 -15.38 4.42 12.49
CA GLN A 203 -14.04 4.75 13.00
C GLN A 203 -13.03 3.78 12.36
N LEU A 204 -12.75 4.03 11.08
CA LEU A 204 -11.63 3.43 10.37
C LEU A 204 -10.67 4.59 10.04
N ILE A 205 -9.39 4.38 10.36
CA ILE A 205 -8.26 5.33 10.43
C ILE A 205 -8.04 5.83 11.88
N PRO A 206 -6.88 5.53 12.52
CA PRO A 206 -6.47 6.26 13.71
C PRO A 206 -6.24 7.73 13.34
N ASP A 207 -7.08 8.62 13.85
CA ASP A 207 -7.00 10.09 13.71
C ASP A 207 -5.76 10.73 14.38
N LYS A 208 -4.60 10.05 14.41
CA LYS A 208 -3.38 10.54 15.08
C LYS A 208 -2.07 10.34 14.32
N LEU A 209 -2.12 10.15 13.00
CA LEU A 209 -0.93 10.03 12.13
C LEU A 209 -0.71 11.24 11.21
N ILE A 210 -1.04 12.44 11.70
CA ILE A 210 -0.59 13.69 11.07
C ILE A 210 0.62 14.17 11.88
N PRO A 211 1.87 14.04 11.37
CA PRO A 211 2.99 14.77 11.94
C PRO A 211 2.70 16.26 11.87
N ASP A 212 2.85 16.97 12.99
CA ASP A 212 2.67 18.43 13.10
C ASP A 212 3.64 19.26 12.22
N ILE A 213 4.52 18.58 11.47
CA ILE A 213 5.56 19.16 10.62
C ILE A 213 4.95 20.09 9.55
N ILE A 214 3.76 19.78 9.02
CA ILE A 214 3.12 20.61 7.97
C ILE A 214 2.27 21.76 8.55
N LYS A 215 1.78 21.65 9.79
CA LYS A 215 0.93 22.70 10.39
C LYS A 215 1.69 23.95 10.81
N ARG A 216 2.98 23.83 11.14
CA ARG A 216 3.77 24.97 11.67
C ARG A 216 4.18 25.98 10.60
N GLU A 217 4.30 25.60 9.32
CA GLU A 217 4.58 26.57 8.24
C GLU A 217 3.37 27.43 7.88
N ASN A 218 2.15 26.91 7.97
CA ASN A 218 0.93 27.67 7.65
C ASN A 218 0.53 28.67 8.75
N LEU A 219 1.08 28.52 9.96
CA LEU A 219 0.93 29.49 11.05
C LEU A 219 2.04 30.55 11.00
N ALA A 220 3.28 30.18 10.66
CA ALA A 220 4.38 31.13 10.54
C ALA A 220 4.21 32.12 9.37
N LYS A 221 3.51 31.74 8.29
CA LYS A 221 3.18 32.66 7.18
C LYS A 221 1.96 33.57 7.42
N LYS A 222 1.27 33.44 8.55
CA LYS A 222 0.10 34.26 8.90
C LYS A 222 0.39 35.35 9.93
N GLU A 223 1.60 35.41 10.46
CA GLU A 223 2.03 36.45 11.41
C GLU A 223 2.91 37.54 10.73
N GLU A 224 3.10 37.48 9.41
CA GLU A 224 3.86 38.48 8.63
C GLU A 224 3.01 39.33 7.66
N ASP A 225 1.66 39.23 7.70
CA ASP A 225 0.72 40.08 6.92
C ASP A 225 -0.16 40.97 7.83
#